data_AF-A0A7R9FY45-F1
#
_entry.id   AF-A0A7R9FY45-F1
#
_cell.length_a   1.000
_cell.length_b   1.000
_cell.length_c   1.000
_cell.angle_alpha   90.00
_cell.angle_beta   90.00
_cell.angle_gamma   90.00
#
_symmetry.space_group_name_H-M   'P 1'
#
loop_
_entity.id
_entity.type
_entity.pdbx_description
1 polymer ?
#
loop_
_entity_poly.entity_id
_entity_poly.type
_entity_poly.pdbx_seq_one_letter_code
_entity_poly.pdbx_strand_id
1 'polypeptide(L)'
;SAVAPSADHVISLVDEISFVFPPSPPISQINDIPPEQFCNGDNRPADCGTNCMCTHKVDIPLNAVVEIVLVDEVQQPNLSHPFHLHGYAFNVIGMGRSPDRNVKKINLKHALDLDRRGLLHRQFNLPPGKDTIAVPNNGYVVLRFRADNPGYWLFHCHFLFHIVIGMNVILHVGTHADLPPVPVGFPTCGDFLPPISLH
;
A
#
# COMPACT_ATOMS: atom_id res chain seq x y z
N SER A 1 -2.84 -7.00 3.05
CA SER A 1 -2.17 -7.67 4.19
C SER A 1 -0.83 -7.01 4.42
N ALA A 2 -0.52 -6.58 5.64
CA ALA A 2 0.78 -6.01 6.00
C ALA A 2 1.54 -6.93 6.97
N VAL A 3 2.84 -7.14 6.72
CA VAL A 3 3.68 -8.06 7.51
C VAL A 3 5.06 -7.47 7.76
N ALA A 4 5.54 -7.57 9.02
CA ALA A 4 6.94 -7.47 9.40
C ALA A 4 7.41 -8.87 9.89
N PRO A 5 8.37 -9.53 9.22
CA PRO A 5 8.93 -10.81 9.66
C PRO A 5 9.71 -10.64 10.98
N SER A 6 9.74 -11.72 11.78
CA SER A 6 10.32 -11.74 13.13
C SER A 6 11.85 -11.64 13.16
N ALA A 7 12.37 -10.97 14.21
CA ALA A 7 13.77 -10.87 14.71
C ALA A 7 14.86 -10.41 13.74
N ASP A 8 14.81 -10.79 12.47
CA ASP A 8 15.67 -10.30 11.40
C ASP A 8 14.87 -9.32 10.53
N HIS A 9 14.91 -8.07 10.97
CA HIS A 9 14.15 -6.95 10.44
C HIS A 9 14.70 -6.43 9.09
N VAL A 10 14.70 -7.22 8.02
CA VAL A 10 15.31 -6.75 6.74
C VAL A 10 14.27 -6.35 5.70
N ILE A 11 13.04 -6.83 5.80
CA ILE A 11 11.99 -6.67 4.76
C ILE A 11 10.63 -6.49 5.43
N SER A 12 9.74 -5.70 4.85
CA SER A 12 8.31 -5.63 5.19
C SER A 12 7.47 -5.68 3.93
N LEU A 13 6.26 -6.23 4.05
CA LEU A 13 5.44 -6.58 2.91
C LEU A 13 4.07 -5.90 2.99
N VAL A 14 3.54 -5.52 1.83
CA VAL A 14 2.12 -5.26 1.60
C VAL A 14 1.67 -6.19 0.48
N ASP A 15 0.72 -7.07 0.77
CA ASP A 15 0.23 -8.12 -0.15
C ASP A 15 1.35 -8.98 -0.74
N GLU A 16 2.26 -9.41 0.15
CA GLU A 16 3.45 -10.24 -0.13
C GLU A 16 4.49 -9.58 -1.05
N ILE A 17 4.37 -8.27 -1.27
CA ILE A 17 5.34 -7.47 -2.04
C ILE A 17 6.10 -6.54 -1.09
N SER A 18 7.42 -6.58 -1.17
CA SER A 18 8.32 -5.58 -0.61
C SER A 18 8.51 -4.46 -1.62
N PHE A 19 8.06 -3.26 -1.27
CA PHE A 19 8.11 -2.12 -2.18
C PHE A 19 9.54 -1.63 -2.40
N VAL A 20 9.90 -1.44 -3.67
CA VAL A 20 11.11 -0.74 -4.10
C VAL A 20 10.73 0.59 -4.74
N PHE A 21 11.37 1.68 -4.30
CA PHE A 21 11.17 2.99 -4.91
C PHE A 21 11.63 3.00 -6.37
N PRO A 22 10.85 3.60 -7.29
CA PRO A 22 11.28 3.76 -8.66
C PRO A 22 12.50 4.70 -8.79
N PRO A 23 13.33 4.52 -9.83
CA PRO A 23 14.52 5.35 -10.07
C PRO A 23 14.18 6.82 -10.32
N SER A 24 12.98 7.07 -10.84
CA SER A 24 12.46 8.41 -11.11
C SER A 24 11.07 8.59 -10.48
N PRO A 25 10.66 9.83 -10.17
CA PRO A 25 9.31 10.12 -9.67
C PRO A 25 8.24 9.83 -10.73
N PRO A 26 7.26 8.93 -10.48
CA PRO A 26 6.22 8.59 -11.45
C PRO A 26 5.36 9.78 -11.88
N ILE A 27 5.21 10.79 -11.00
CA ILE A 27 4.39 11.96 -11.29
C ILE A 27 4.98 12.87 -12.37
N SER A 28 6.32 12.97 -12.47
CA SER A 28 6.99 13.86 -13.42
C SER A 28 7.77 13.15 -14.50
N GLN A 29 8.14 11.89 -14.29
CA GLN A 29 9.12 11.16 -15.09
C GLN A 29 8.70 9.69 -15.30
N ILE A 30 7.40 9.46 -15.55
CA ILE A 30 6.86 8.09 -15.73
C ILE A 30 7.55 7.32 -16.86
N ASN A 31 8.00 8.02 -17.92
CA ASN A 31 8.66 7.43 -19.07
C ASN A 31 10.08 6.93 -18.76
N ASP A 32 10.68 7.37 -17.65
CA ASP A 32 12.00 6.93 -17.20
C ASP A 32 11.91 5.67 -16.33
N ILE A 33 10.71 5.17 -16.07
CA ILE A 33 10.46 3.98 -15.25
C ILE A 33 10.04 2.84 -16.18
N PRO A 34 10.79 1.74 -16.22
CA PRO A 34 10.40 0.58 -17.02
C PRO A 34 9.04 0.03 -16.55
N PRO A 35 8.05 -0.17 -17.44
CA PRO A 35 6.72 -0.64 -17.05
C PRO A 35 6.71 -1.95 -16.25
N GLU A 36 7.66 -2.84 -16.54
CA GLU A 36 7.89 -4.12 -15.86
C GLU A 36 8.32 -3.99 -14.40
N GLN A 37 8.78 -2.81 -13.98
CA GLN A 37 9.12 -2.54 -12.59
C GLN A 37 7.87 -2.43 -11.71
N PHE A 38 6.72 -2.04 -12.29
CA PHE A 38 5.47 -1.96 -11.56
C PHE A 38 4.83 -3.35 -11.42
N CYS A 39 4.34 -3.62 -10.22
CA CYS A 39 3.69 -4.88 -9.89
C CYS A 39 2.50 -4.66 -8.96
N ASN A 40 1.66 -5.68 -8.83
CA ASN A 40 0.60 -5.75 -7.83
C ASN A 40 0.31 -7.20 -7.44
N GLY A 41 -0.70 -7.42 -6.60
CA GLY A 41 -1.09 -8.77 -6.15
C GLY A 41 -1.40 -9.76 -7.29
N ASP A 42 -1.89 -9.28 -8.43
CA ASP A 42 -2.31 -10.12 -9.57
C ASP A 42 -1.22 -10.24 -10.65
N ASN A 43 -0.32 -9.26 -10.75
CA ASN A 43 0.73 -9.17 -11.74
C ASN A 43 2.10 -9.01 -11.07
N ARG A 44 2.63 -10.12 -10.56
CA ARG A 44 3.98 -10.19 -9.98
C ARG A 44 5.00 -10.65 -11.03
N PRO A 45 6.28 -10.25 -10.91
CA PRO A 45 7.36 -10.77 -11.76
C PRO A 45 7.40 -12.31 -11.77
N ALA A 46 7.71 -12.92 -12.92
CA ALA A 46 7.66 -14.37 -13.10
C ALA A 46 8.67 -15.15 -12.25
N ASP A 47 9.77 -14.52 -11.87
CA ASP A 47 10.86 -15.01 -11.02
C ASP A 47 10.69 -14.61 -9.55
N CYS A 48 9.54 -14.08 -9.17
CA CYS A 48 9.24 -13.65 -7.82
C CYS A 48 9.25 -14.84 -6.83
N GLY A 49 10.32 -14.94 -6.03
CA GLY A 49 10.43 -15.88 -4.92
C GLY A 49 9.64 -15.45 -3.68
N THR A 50 10.05 -15.92 -2.49
CA THR A 50 9.34 -15.67 -1.22
C THR A 50 9.24 -14.18 -0.83
N ASN A 51 10.16 -13.34 -1.31
CA ASN A 51 10.19 -11.90 -1.04
C ASN A 51 10.17 -11.12 -2.36
N CYS A 52 9.00 -10.92 -2.94
CA CYS A 52 8.85 -10.13 -4.17
C CYS A 52 9.35 -8.70 -3.95
N MET A 53 10.23 -8.21 -4.82
CA MET A 53 10.71 -6.82 -4.76
C MET A 53 10.38 -6.12 -6.07
N CYS A 54 9.51 -5.13 -6.01
CA CYS A 54 9.07 -4.34 -7.15
C CYS A 54 8.36 -3.07 -6.69
N THR A 55 8.06 -2.16 -7.61
CA THR A 55 7.30 -0.94 -7.28
C THR A 55 5.81 -1.30 -7.22
N HIS A 56 5.33 -1.67 -6.02
CA HIS A 56 3.93 -2.03 -5.80
C HIS A 56 3.01 -0.84 -6.12
N LYS A 57 2.16 -0.99 -7.13
CA LYS A 57 1.22 0.03 -7.59
C LYS A 57 -0.15 -0.57 -7.86
N VAL A 58 -1.19 0.07 -7.34
CA VAL A 58 -2.60 -0.26 -7.62
C VAL A 58 -3.22 0.87 -8.43
N ASP A 59 -3.74 0.53 -9.60
CA ASP A 59 -4.44 1.47 -10.49
C ASP A 59 -5.91 1.63 -10.07
N ILE A 60 -6.37 2.87 -9.92
CA ILE A 60 -7.69 3.23 -9.40
C ILE A 60 -8.35 4.20 -10.40
N PRO A 61 -9.57 3.92 -10.89
CA PRO A 61 -10.29 4.84 -11.75
C PRO A 61 -10.56 6.19 -11.05
N LEU A 62 -10.39 7.29 -11.77
CA LEU A 62 -10.73 8.63 -11.28
C LEU A 62 -12.22 8.68 -10.87
N ASN A 63 -12.50 9.34 -9.75
CA ASN A 63 -13.80 9.48 -9.07
C ASN A 63 -14.40 8.19 -8.48
N ALA A 64 -13.68 7.06 -8.50
CA ALA A 64 -14.12 5.84 -7.84
C ALA A 64 -14.28 6.04 -6.33
N VAL A 65 -15.28 5.37 -5.73
CA VAL A 65 -15.35 5.21 -4.27
C VAL A 65 -14.55 3.96 -3.92
N VAL A 66 -13.43 4.16 -3.22
CA VAL A 66 -12.48 3.11 -2.89
C VAL A 66 -12.70 2.67 -1.45
N GLU A 67 -12.73 1.36 -1.22
CA GLU A 67 -12.68 0.76 0.10
C GLU A 67 -11.38 -0.04 0.25
N ILE A 68 -10.59 0.29 1.28
CA ILE A 68 -9.35 -0.44 1.61
C ILE A 68 -9.59 -1.23 2.89
N VAL A 69 -9.43 -2.55 2.82
CA VAL A 69 -9.40 -3.42 3.99
C VAL A 69 -7.95 -3.75 4.31
N LEU A 70 -7.41 -3.09 5.33
CA LEU A 70 -6.04 -3.29 5.76
C LEU A 70 -6.01 -4.24 6.96
N VAL A 71 -5.20 -5.29 6.84
CA VAL A 71 -5.09 -6.38 7.82
C VAL A 71 -3.65 -6.47 8.27
N ASP A 72 -3.44 -6.40 9.58
CA ASP A 72 -2.15 -6.65 10.21
C ASP A 72 -2.06 -8.13 10.61
N GLU A 73 -1.19 -8.88 9.95
CA GLU A 73 -1.01 -10.31 10.26
C GLU A 73 0.02 -10.56 11.36
N VAL A 74 0.70 -9.53 11.87
CA VAL A 74 1.75 -9.72 12.88
C VAL A 74 1.13 -9.77 14.28
N GLN A 75 1.54 -10.79 15.04
CA GLN A 75 1.20 -10.91 16.46
C GLN A 75 2.41 -10.56 17.33
N GLN A 76 2.79 -9.28 17.33
CA GLN A 76 3.85 -8.77 18.20
C GLN A 76 3.28 -7.74 19.18
N PRO A 77 3.34 -8.01 20.50
CA PRO A 77 2.91 -7.05 21.51
C PRO A 77 3.62 -5.71 21.31
N ASN A 78 2.88 -4.60 21.42
CA ASN A 78 3.36 -3.22 21.24
C ASN A 78 3.84 -2.86 19.82
N LEU A 79 3.64 -3.74 18.82
CA LEU A 79 3.83 -3.38 17.43
C LEU A 79 2.48 -2.99 16.81
N SER A 80 2.41 -1.75 16.31
CA SER A 80 1.29 -1.25 15.53
C SER A 80 1.82 -0.67 14.22
N HIS A 81 1.05 -0.80 13.16
CA HIS A 81 1.40 -0.22 11.86
C HIS A 81 0.52 1.01 11.60
N PRO A 82 1.00 2.24 11.87
CA PRO A 82 0.29 3.45 11.46
C PRO A 82 0.38 3.58 9.94
N PHE A 83 -0.73 3.51 9.23
CA PHE A 83 -0.75 3.69 7.77
C PHE A 83 -1.22 5.09 7.42
N HIS A 84 -0.44 5.77 6.59
CA HIS A 84 -0.68 7.12 6.08
C HIS A 84 -0.92 7.10 4.58
N LEU A 85 -1.90 7.87 4.09
CA LEU A 85 -2.21 8.04 2.67
C LEU A 85 -1.93 9.48 2.25
N HIS A 86 -1.07 9.64 1.24
CA HIS A 86 -0.80 10.94 0.64
C HIS A 86 -1.98 11.39 -0.25
N GLY A 87 -2.16 12.71 -0.40
CA GLY A 87 -3.14 13.29 -1.34
C GLY A 87 -4.61 13.19 -0.92
N TYR A 88 -4.91 12.47 0.17
CA TYR A 88 -6.28 12.21 0.64
C TYR A 88 -6.39 12.22 2.15
N ALA A 89 -7.58 12.60 2.64
CA ALA A 89 -8.12 12.05 3.87
C ALA A 89 -9.10 10.91 3.53
N PHE A 90 -9.24 9.95 4.43
CA PHE A 90 -10.15 8.81 4.33
C PHE A 90 -11.05 8.72 5.57
N ASN A 91 -12.22 8.13 5.38
CA ASN A 91 -13.14 7.78 6.46
C ASN A 91 -12.79 6.42 7.03
N VAL A 92 -12.57 6.33 8.33
CA VAL A 92 -12.42 5.04 9.02
C VAL A 92 -13.81 4.49 9.32
N ILE A 93 -14.28 3.56 8.51
CA ILE A 93 -15.64 3.01 8.63
C ILE A 93 -15.68 1.70 9.43
N GLY A 94 -14.56 1.04 9.67
CA GLY A 94 -14.52 -0.19 10.44
C GLY A 94 -13.16 -0.42 11.05
N MET A 95 -13.12 -1.02 12.24
CA MET A 95 -11.88 -1.40 12.90
C MET A 95 -12.18 -2.50 13.89
N GLY A 96 -11.33 -3.52 13.97
CA GLY A 96 -11.55 -4.60 14.90
C GLY A 96 -10.51 -5.69 14.86
N ARG A 97 -10.83 -6.79 15.54
CA ARG A 97 -10.10 -8.06 15.53
C ARG A 97 -11.05 -9.19 15.18
N SER A 98 -10.54 -10.40 15.05
CA SER A 98 -11.39 -11.58 14.87
C SER A 98 -12.40 -11.69 16.02
N PRO A 99 -13.71 -11.86 15.74
CA PRO A 99 -14.71 -12.13 16.78
C PRO A 99 -14.55 -13.53 17.38
N ASP A 100 -13.97 -14.47 16.62
CA ASP A 100 -13.62 -15.80 17.11
C ASP A 100 -12.33 -15.74 17.94
N ARG A 101 -12.47 -16.00 19.25
CA ARG A 101 -11.37 -16.02 20.22
C ARG A 101 -10.37 -17.15 20.01
N ASN A 102 -10.72 -18.17 19.22
CA ASN A 102 -9.82 -19.27 18.89
C ASN A 102 -8.83 -18.90 17.77
N VAL A 103 -9.10 -17.83 17.02
CA VAL A 103 -8.22 -17.36 15.95
C VAL A 103 -7.05 -16.61 16.58
N LYS A 104 -5.89 -17.28 16.60
CA LYS A 104 -4.65 -16.71 17.15
C LYS A 104 -4.01 -15.68 16.22
N LYS A 105 -4.13 -15.86 14.90
CA LYS A 105 -3.53 -14.99 13.87
C LYS A 105 -4.56 -14.68 12.77
N ILE A 106 -4.83 -13.41 12.52
CA ILE A 106 -5.61 -12.97 11.36
C ILE A 106 -4.70 -12.97 10.12
N ASN A 107 -5.28 -13.27 8.97
CA ASN A 107 -4.64 -13.12 7.67
C ASN A 107 -5.65 -12.64 6.63
N LEU A 108 -5.18 -12.38 5.41
CA LEU A 108 -6.03 -11.97 4.30
C LEU A 108 -7.24 -12.90 4.10
N LYS A 109 -7.03 -14.23 4.10
CA LYS A 109 -8.10 -15.22 3.91
C LYS A 109 -9.17 -15.13 5.00
N HIS A 110 -8.76 -14.95 6.26
CA HIS A 110 -9.68 -14.78 7.38
C HIS A 110 -10.48 -13.48 7.28
N ALA A 111 -9.83 -12.37 6.93
CA ALA A 111 -10.52 -11.09 6.74
C ALA A 111 -11.55 -11.16 5.61
N LEU A 112 -11.23 -11.85 4.50
CA LEU A 112 -12.17 -12.10 3.41
C LEU A 112 -13.36 -12.98 3.84
N ASP A 113 -13.14 -13.99 4.69
CA ASP A 113 -14.24 -14.79 5.26
C ASP A 113 -15.16 -13.95 6.16
N LEU A 114 -14.55 -13.15 7.05
CA LEU A 114 -15.29 -12.22 7.89
C LEU A 114 -16.12 -11.26 7.03
N ASP A 115 -15.58 -10.77 5.92
CA ASP A 115 -16.29 -9.86 5.04
C ASP A 115 -17.50 -10.52 4.38
N ARG A 116 -17.30 -11.70 3.78
CA ARG A 116 -18.36 -12.49 3.13
C ARG A 116 -19.51 -12.83 4.06
N ARG A 117 -19.21 -12.99 5.35
CA ARG A 117 -20.19 -13.29 6.41
C ARG A 117 -20.81 -12.04 7.04
N GLY A 118 -20.42 -10.84 6.62
CA GLY A 118 -20.89 -9.58 7.20
C GLY A 118 -20.33 -9.29 8.60
N LEU A 119 -19.22 -9.92 8.98
CA LEU A 119 -18.56 -9.79 10.28
C LEU A 119 -17.43 -8.75 10.29
N LEU A 120 -17.04 -8.18 9.13
CA LEU A 120 -16.30 -6.92 9.07
C LEU A 120 -17.28 -5.77 9.26
N HIS A 121 -17.46 -5.35 10.52
CA HIS A 121 -18.42 -4.31 10.88
C HIS A 121 -18.06 -2.97 10.22
N ARG A 122 -19.06 -2.32 9.62
CA ARG A 122 -18.93 -1.01 8.95
C ARG A 122 -19.94 -0.02 9.54
N GLN A 123 -19.45 1.13 9.96
CA GLN A 123 -20.18 2.27 10.50
C GLN A 123 -20.15 3.41 9.48
N PHE A 124 -21.31 3.65 8.84
CA PHE A 124 -21.43 4.68 7.81
C PHE A 124 -21.96 6.02 8.33
N ASN A 125 -22.56 6.05 9.53
CA ASN A 125 -23.03 7.30 10.11
C ASN A 125 -21.87 8.03 10.79
N LEU A 126 -21.46 9.15 10.17
CA LEU A 126 -20.40 10.07 10.63
C LEU A 126 -19.08 9.37 11.01
N PRO A 127 -18.47 8.60 10.09
CA PRO A 127 -17.14 8.04 10.34
C PRO A 127 -16.10 9.17 10.48
N PRO A 128 -15.08 9.00 11.32
CA PRO A 128 -14.02 9.99 11.44
C PRO A 128 -13.15 10.02 10.18
N GLY A 129 -12.93 11.23 9.65
CA GLY A 129 -11.92 11.50 8.63
C GLY A 129 -10.51 11.53 9.21
N LYS A 130 -9.56 10.84 8.58
CA LYS A 130 -8.15 10.76 8.97
C LYS A 130 -7.26 10.65 7.72
N ASP A 131 -6.00 11.05 7.83
CA ASP A 131 -4.96 10.74 6.84
C ASP A 131 -4.06 9.58 7.29
N THR A 132 -4.12 9.24 8.58
CA THR A 132 -3.24 8.27 9.23
C THR A 132 -4.03 7.46 10.26
N ILE A 133 -3.81 6.15 10.30
CA ILE A 133 -4.49 5.27 11.25
C ILE A 133 -3.59 4.10 11.69
N ALA A 134 -3.50 3.89 13.01
CA ALA A 134 -2.86 2.70 13.56
C ALA A 134 -3.74 1.48 13.32
N VAL A 135 -3.25 0.52 12.53
CA VAL A 135 -3.90 -0.78 12.39
C VAL A 135 -3.77 -1.52 13.73
N PRO A 136 -4.87 -2.03 14.31
CA PRO A 136 -4.78 -2.82 15.52
C PRO A 136 -3.91 -4.06 15.30
N ASN A 137 -3.01 -4.35 16.25
CA ASN A 137 -2.24 -5.58 16.22
C ASN A 137 -3.16 -6.80 16.04
N ASN A 138 -2.83 -7.69 15.11
CA ASN A 138 -3.59 -8.89 14.79
C ASN A 138 -5.07 -8.56 14.51
N GLY A 139 -5.31 -7.51 13.73
CA GLY A 139 -6.62 -6.94 13.48
C GLY A 139 -6.75 -6.35 12.09
N TYR A 140 -7.82 -5.60 11.90
CA TYR A 140 -8.15 -4.97 10.63
C TYR A 140 -8.65 -3.54 10.82
N VAL A 141 -8.55 -2.76 9.75
CA VAL A 141 -9.23 -1.48 9.57
C VAL A 141 -9.84 -1.42 8.18
N VAL A 142 -11.02 -0.83 8.07
CA VAL A 142 -11.73 -0.60 6.80
C VAL A 142 -11.80 0.91 6.57
N LEU A 143 -11.20 1.36 5.48
CA LEU A 143 -11.08 2.76 5.09
C LEU A 143 -11.92 3.01 3.84
N ARG A 144 -12.52 4.19 3.71
CA ARG A 144 -13.15 4.64 2.46
C ARG A 144 -12.75 6.05 2.09
N PHE A 145 -12.44 6.27 0.82
CA PHE A 145 -12.24 7.60 0.25
C PHE A 145 -12.77 7.66 -1.17
N ARG A 146 -12.95 8.87 -1.69
CA ARG A 146 -13.24 9.10 -3.11
C ARG A 146 -11.93 9.42 -3.80
N ALA A 147 -11.61 8.72 -4.88
CA ALA A 147 -10.39 8.92 -5.64
C ALA A 147 -10.55 10.09 -6.63
N ASP A 148 -10.74 11.30 -6.12
CA ASP A 148 -11.00 12.53 -6.90
C ASP A 148 -9.77 13.42 -7.13
N ASN A 149 -8.58 12.97 -6.71
CA ASN A 149 -7.30 13.66 -6.87
C ASN A 149 -6.34 12.79 -7.72
N PRO A 150 -6.23 13.02 -9.04
CA PRO A 150 -5.39 12.20 -9.91
C PRO A 150 -3.91 12.34 -9.51
N GLY A 151 -3.17 11.23 -9.52
CA GLY A 151 -1.80 11.21 -9.02
C GLY A 151 -1.27 9.83 -8.68
N TYR A 152 -0.01 9.79 -8.26
CA TYR A 152 0.65 8.61 -7.71
C TYR A 152 0.86 8.84 -6.21
N TRP A 153 -0.04 8.30 -5.40
CA TRP A 153 -0.10 8.60 -3.97
C TRP A 153 0.48 7.47 -3.14
N LEU A 154 1.48 7.79 -2.32
CA LEU A 154 2.10 6.80 -1.44
C LEU A 154 1.13 6.47 -0.29
N PHE A 155 0.82 5.19 -0.13
CA PHE A 155 0.13 4.63 1.03
C PHE A 155 1.09 3.71 1.77
N HIS A 156 1.50 4.11 2.96
CA HIS A 156 2.63 3.46 3.63
C HIS A 156 2.51 3.42 5.13
N CYS A 157 3.28 2.52 5.75
CA CYS A 157 3.48 2.59 7.18
C CYS A 157 4.32 3.82 7.54
N HIS A 158 3.81 4.66 8.44
CA HIS A 158 4.42 5.88 8.94
C HIS A 158 5.41 5.61 10.10
N PHE A 159 5.95 4.40 10.15
CA PHE A 159 7.11 4.05 10.97
C PHE A 159 8.32 4.01 10.04
N LEU A 160 9.28 4.93 10.24
CA LEU A 160 10.39 5.17 9.30
C LEU A 160 11.13 3.90 8.89
N PHE A 161 11.26 2.97 9.81
CA PHE A 161 11.91 1.71 9.52
C PHE A 161 11.11 0.85 8.53
N HIS A 162 9.79 0.72 8.70
CA HIS A 162 8.92 -0.09 7.82
C HIS A 162 8.77 0.49 6.41
N ILE A 163 8.77 1.82 6.25
CA ILE A 163 8.78 2.45 4.91
C ILE A 163 10.08 2.10 4.17
N VAL A 164 11.23 2.17 4.84
CA VAL A 164 12.54 1.87 4.21
C VAL A 164 12.65 0.40 3.80
N ILE A 165 12.08 -0.52 4.57
CA ILE A 165 12.15 -1.95 4.26
C ILE A 165 10.96 -2.48 3.43
N GLY A 166 10.13 -1.61 2.86
CA GLY A 166 9.19 -1.99 1.79
C GLY A 166 7.70 -2.02 2.13
N MET A 167 7.27 -1.53 3.30
CA MET A 167 5.84 -1.49 3.69
C MET A 167 5.09 -0.31 3.04
N ASN A 168 5.05 -0.29 1.71
CA ASN A 168 4.47 0.78 0.92
C ASN A 168 3.67 0.23 -0.27
N VAL A 169 2.72 1.03 -0.76
CA VAL A 169 2.06 0.83 -2.04
C VAL A 169 1.76 2.21 -2.65
N ILE A 170 1.86 2.32 -3.97
CA ILE A 170 1.41 3.50 -4.71
C ILE A 170 -0.03 3.29 -5.14
N LEU A 171 -0.92 4.21 -4.79
CA LEU A 171 -2.26 4.30 -5.36
C LEU A 171 -2.21 5.26 -6.54
N HIS A 172 -2.28 4.73 -7.76
CA HIS A 172 -2.31 5.53 -8.99
C HIS A 172 -3.77 5.82 -9.35
N VAL A 173 -4.19 7.07 -9.17
CA VAL A 173 -5.56 7.52 -9.41
C VAL A 173 -5.65 8.20 -10.77
N GLY A 174 -6.54 7.72 -11.62
CA GLY A 174 -6.73 8.22 -12.98
C GLY A 174 -5.64 7.73 -13.93
N THR A 175 -5.26 8.59 -14.86
CA THR A 175 -4.22 8.38 -15.87
C THR A 175 -3.18 9.49 -15.81
N HIS A 176 -2.02 9.27 -16.42
CA HIS A 176 -0.99 10.32 -16.51
C HIS A 176 -1.50 11.59 -17.24
N ALA A 177 -2.50 11.45 -18.13
CA ALA A 177 -3.11 12.58 -18.84
C ALA A 177 -4.01 13.44 -17.95
N ASP A 178 -4.43 12.94 -16.78
CA ASP A 178 -5.23 13.70 -15.80
C ASP A 178 -4.37 14.62 -14.93
N LEU A 179 -3.03 14.52 -15.02
CA LEU A 179 -2.09 15.32 -14.25
C LEU A 179 -1.80 16.67 -14.90
N PRO A 180 -1.54 17.73 -14.13
CA PRO A 180 -1.00 18.96 -14.68
C PRO A 180 0.37 18.71 -15.32
N PRO A 181 0.78 19.53 -16.31
CA PRO A 181 2.10 19.40 -16.91
C PRO A 181 3.20 19.62 -15.86
N VAL A 182 4.32 18.92 -16.04
CA VAL A 182 5.50 19.10 -15.20
C VAL A 182 5.95 20.56 -15.27
N PRO A 183 6.19 21.23 -14.12
CA PRO A 183 6.66 22.61 -14.10
C PRO A 183 7.95 22.82 -14.91
N VAL A 184 8.07 23.97 -15.56
CA VAL A 184 9.28 24.32 -16.31
C VAL A 184 10.49 24.36 -15.37
N GLY A 185 11.55 23.65 -15.74
CA GLY A 185 12.77 23.56 -14.93
C GLY A 185 12.66 22.64 -13.70
N PHE A 186 11.63 21.80 -13.63
CA PHE A 186 11.54 20.78 -12.58
C PHE A 186 12.74 19.81 -12.68
N PRO A 187 13.43 19.49 -11.57
CA PRO A 187 14.59 18.60 -11.60
C PRO A 187 14.24 17.21 -12.15
N THR A 188 15.10 16.71 -13.04
CA THR A 188 15.04 15.33 -13.51
C THR A 188 16.04 14.47 -12.78
N CYS A 189 15.64 13.23 -12.52
CA CYS A 189 16.51 12.14 -12.10
C CYS A 189 17.15 11.51 -13.36
N GLY A 190 18.23 10.78 -13.18
CA GLY A 190 18.78 9.90 -14.20
C GLY A 190 18.79 8.47 -13.66
N ASP A 191 18.96 7.48 -14.54
CA ASP A 191 19.18 6.11 -14.11
C ASP A 191 20.45 6.03 -13.24
N PHE A 192 20.31 5.54 -12.01
CA PHE A 192 21.43 5.35 -11.08
C PHE A 192 22.12 4.00 -11.30
N LEU A 193 21.55 3.14 -12.15
CA LEU A 193 22.16 1.89 -12.56
C LEU A 193 23.12 2.16 -13.72
N PRO A 194 24.39 1.71 -13.65
CA PRO A 194 25.30 1.85 -14.76
C PRO A 194 24.80 1.04 -15.97
N PRO A 195 25.05 1.50 -17.21
CA PRO A 195 24.74 0.70 -18.39
C PRO A 195 25.38 -0.68 -18.28
N ILE A 196 24.59 -1.74 -18.39
CA ILE A 196 25.11 -3.10 -18.44
C ILE A 196 25.76 -3.29 -19.81
N SER A 197 27.09 -3.15 -19.85
CA SER A 197 27.87 -3.56 -21.03
C SER A 197 27.88 -5.09 -21.06
N LEU A 198 27.11 -5.68 -21.96
CA LEU A 198 27.28 -7.08 -22.34
C LEU A 198 28.57 -7.17 -23.17
N HIS A 199 29.68 -7.52 -22.51
CA HIS A 199 30.92 -7.92 -23.15
C HIS A 199 30.92 -9.43 -23.45
#